data_AF-A0A0C9SEU7-F1
#
_entry.id   AF-A0A0C9SEU7-F1
#
_cell.length_a   1.000
_cell.length_b   1.000
_cell.length_c   1.000
_cell.angle_alpha   90.00
_cell.angle_beta   90.00
_cell.angle_gamma   90.00
#
_symmetry.space_group_name_H-M   'P 1'
#
loop_
_entity.id
_entity.type
_entity.pdbx_description
1 polymer ?
#
loop_
_entity_poly.entity_id
_entity_poly.type
_entity_poly.pdbx_seq_one_letter_code
_entity_poly.pdbx_strand_id
1 'polypeptide(L)'
;MLHLRCGKVHCGIIMRTIVLFLIFTEAHISLAAQQYSIMRDQSLHYQNGDCWFRGYNLPQRTLKDMEKPCEEWKCYLHSDGYPRVEVKGCDEVPISERYYLEIDQNNTNLFPKCCSEN
;
A
#
# COMPACT_ATOMS: atom_id res chain seq x y z
N MET A 1 -20.30 41.40 39.85
CA MET A 1 -21.36 40.91 38.95
C MET A 1 -20.97 41.30 37.52
N LEU A 2 -20.14 40.49 36.84
CA LEU A 2 -19.68 40.77 35.48
C LEU A 2 -20.64 40.09 34.50
N HIS A 3 -21.47 40.88 33.82
CA HIS A 3 -22.29 40.41 32.71
C HIS A 3 -21.41 40.31 31.44
N LEU A 4 -21.00 39.09 31.08
CA LEU A 4 -20.52 38.82 29.72
C LEU A 4 -21.72 38.73 28.77
N ARG A 5 -21.97 39.81 28.01
CA ARG A 5 -22.84 39.76 26.84
C ARG A 5 -22.10 39.07 25.69
N CYS A 6 -22.50 37.85 25.37
CA CYS A 6 -22.04 37.17 24.16
C CYS A 6 -22.72 37.82 22.93
N GLY A 7 -21.92 38.51 22.11
CA GLY A 7 -22.39 39.19 20.90
C GLY A 7 -22.75 38.21 19.79
N LYS A 8 -24.00 38.28 19.34
CA LYS A 8 -24.66 37.39 18.34
C LYS A 8 -23.95 37.28 16.97
N VAL A 9 -22.95 38.12 16.70
CA VAL A 9 -22.23 38.22 15.41
C VAL A 9 -21.00 37.31 15.34
N HIS A 10 -20.35 37.03 16.48
CA HIS A 10 -19.12 36.22 16.52
C HIS A 10 -19.37 34.72 16.29
N CYS A 11 -20.58 34.24 16.58
CA CYS A 11 -20.92 32.82 16.51
C CYS A 11 -21.08 32.31 15.07
N GLY A 12 -21.60 33.15 14.15
CA GLY A 12 -21.84 32.77 12.75
C GLY A 12 -20.56 32.66 11.90
N ILE A 13 -19.53 33.45 12.21
CA ILE A 13 -18.24 33.42 11.50
C ILE A 13 -17.49 32.13 11.85
N ILE A 14 -17.42 31.77 13.14
CA ILE A 14 -16.74 30.57 13.64
C ILE A 14 -17.35 29.30 13.05
N MET A 15 -18.69 29.23 12.95
CA MET A 15 -19.38 28.05 12.41
C MET A 15 -19.10 27.84 10.91
N ARG A 16 -18.97 28.92 10.13
CA ARG A 16 -18.62 28.87 8.70
C ARG A 16 -17.18 28.43 8.46
N THR A 17 -16.23 28.84 9.32
CA THR A 17 -14.83 28.44 9.19
C THR A 17 -14.61 26.97 9.52
N ILE A 18 -15.36 26.44 10.50
CA ILE A 18 -15.31 25.02 10.87
C ILE A 18 -15.86 24.13 9.73
N VAL A 19 -16.96 24.54 9.10
CA VAL A 19 -17.53 23.81 7.94
C VAL A 19 -16.55 23.78 6.76
N LEU A 20 -15.83 24.89 6.50
CA LEU A 20 -14.83 24.92 5.44
C LEU A 20 -13.61 24.04 5.75
N PHE A 21 -13.19 23.94 7.02
CA PHE A 21 -12.10 23.04 7.42
C PHE A 21 -12.45 21.55 7.26
N LEU A 22 -13.71 21.18 7.45
CA LEU A 22 -14.18 19.79 7.31
C LEU A 22 -14.26 19.30 5.86
N ILE A 23 -14.16 20.18 4.85
CA ILE A 23 -14.24 19.82 3.43
C ILE A 23 -12.85 19.56 2.81
N PHE A 24 -11.75 19.87 3.51
CA PHE A 24 -10.38 19.68 3.02
C PHE A 24 -9.73 18.33 3.40
N THR A 25 -10.49 17.43 3.99
CA THR A 25 -10.10 16.07 4.38
C THR A 25 -10.89 15.10 3.48
N GLU A 26 -10.38 14.19 2.65
CA GLU A 26 -9.08 13.54 2.49
C GLU A 26 -9.09 12.87 1.10
N ALA A 27 -8.03 13.01 0.30
CA ALA A 27 -7.71 12.01 -0.71
C ALA A 27 -6.53 11.18 -0.16
N HIS A 28 -6.81 10.38 0.88
CA HIS A 28 -5.84 9.40 1.35
C HIS A 28 -5.92 8.19 0.42
N ILE A 29 -5.04 8.15 -0.58
CA ILE A 29 -4.71 6.91 -1.26
C ILE A 29 -4.06 6.03 -0.18
N SER A 30 -4.80 5.06 0.34
CA SER A 30 -4.30 4.10 1.32
C SER A 30 -3.38 3.13 0.59
N LEU A 31 -2.06 3.37 0.63
CA LEU A 31 -1.08 2.38 0.18
C LEU A 31 -1.03 1.25 1.21
N ALA A 32 -1.65 0.12 0.87
CA ALA A 32 -1.66 -1.08 1.67
C ALA A 32 -0.36 -1.86 1.50
N ALA A 33 0.52 -1.85 2.51
CA ALA A 33 1.70 -2.71 2.57
C ALA A 33 1.39 -4.01 3.33
N GLN A 34 1.56 -5.14 2.68
CA GLN A 34 1.39 -6.48 3.26
C GLN A 34 2.72 -7.22 3.30
N GLN A 35 2.93 -8.05 4.33
CA GLN A 35 4.14 -8.88 4.46
C GLN A 35 3.81 -10.36 4.33
N TYR A 36 4.52 -11.04 3.44
CA TYR A 36 4.44 -12.47 3.18
C TYR A 36 5.70 -13.15 3.69
N SER A 37 5.53 -14.29 4.37
CA SER A 37 6.63 -15.16 4.81
C SER A 37 6.42 -16.57 4.27
N ILE A 38 7.47 -17.38 4.25
CA ILE A 38 7.41 -18.79 3.81
C ILE A 38 6.30 -19.57 4.52
N MET A 39 6.00 -19.22 5.79
CA MET A 39 4.95 -19.90 6.55
C MET A 39 3.52 -19.51 6.14
N ARG A 40 3.34 -18.37 5.44
CA ARG A 40 2.04 -17.89 4.97
C ARG A 40 1.82 -18.11 3.48
N ASP A 41 2.87 -18.18 2.68
CA ASP A 41 2.79 -18.34 1.22
C ASP A 41 3.78 -19.42 0.76
N GLN A 42 3.24 -20.51 0.23
CA GLN A 42 4.03 -21.65 -0.24
C GLN A 42 4.82 -21.33 -1.51
N SER A 43 4.51 -20.24 -2.21
CA SER A 43 5.22 -19.82 -3.43
C SER A 43 6.52 -19.06 -3.15
N LEU A 44 6.79 -18.70 -1.89
CA LEU A 44 8.04 -18.05 -1.51
C LEU A 44 9.14 -19.08 -1.27
N HIS A 45 10.17 -19.04 -2.11
CA HIS A 45 11.37 -19.84 -1.97
C HIS A 45 12.60 -18.95 -1.99
N TYR A 46 13.70 -19.45 -1.44
CA TYR A 46 14.99 -18.77 -1.46
C TYR A 46 16.05 -19.74 -1.97
N GLN A 47 16.68 -19.39 -3.07
CA GLN A 47 17.63 -20.25 -3.78
C GLN A 47 18.82 -19.41 -4.27
N ASN A 48 20.04 -19.87 -4.00
CA ASN A 48 21.28 -19.25 -4.48
C ASN A 48 21.46 -17.76 -4.15
N GLY A 49 20.84 -17.27 -3.07
CA GLY A 49 20.90 -15.86 -2.69
C GLY A 49 19.68 -15.05 -3.12
N ASP A 50 18.85 -15.58 -4.02
CA ASP A 50 17.71 -14.89 -4.60
C ASP A 50 16.39 -15.41 -4.04
N CYS A 51 15.39 -14.52 -4.01
CA CYS A 51 14.03 -14.89 -3.64
C CYS A 51 13.22 -15.21 -4.89
N TRP A 52 12.45 -16.29 -4.82
CA TRP A 52 11.47 -16.65 -5.83
C TRP A 52 10.10 -16.49 -5.20
N PHE A 53 9.28 -15.61 -5.77
CA PHE A 53 7.93 -15.35 -5.27
C PHE A 53 6.96 -15.44 -6.44
N ARG A 54 5.97 -16.34 -6.34
CA ARG A 54 4.96 -16.57 -7.39
C ARG A 54 5.54 -16.82 -8.79
N GLY A 55 6.69 -17.48 -8.86
CA GLY A 55 7.40 -17.76 -10.11
C GLY A 55 8.42 -16.70 -10.54
N TYR A 56 8.38 -15.49 -9.97
CA TYR A 56 9.31 -14.41 -10.31
C TYR A 56 10.59 -14.46 -9.49
N ASN A 57 11.73 -14.28 -10.15
CA ASN A 57 12.98 -13.98 -9.46
C ASN A 57 12.96 -12.52 -8.95
N LEU A 58 13.22 -12.36 -7.65
CA LEU A 58 13.40 -11.13 -6.92
C LEU A 58 14.83 -11.10 -6.35
N PRO A 59 15.75 -10.38 -7.02
CA PRO A 59 17.07 -10.12 -6.47
C PRO A 59 16.97 -9.45 -5.10
N GLN A 60 17.90 -9.74 -4.19
CA GLN A 60 17.83 -9.20 -2.83
C GLN A 60 17.75 -7.68 -2.80
N ARG A 61 16.82 -7.17 -1.98
CA ARG A 61 16.64 -5.73 -1.71
C ARG A 61 16.27 -4.90 -2.94
N THR A 62 15.96 -5.52 -4.07
CA THR A 62 15.46 -4.84 -5.25
C THR A 62 13.94 -4.75 -5.19
N LEU A 63 13.42 -3.57 -5.53
CA LEU A 63 11.99 -3.37 -5.75
C LEU A 63 11.64 -3.92 -7.13
N LYS A 64 10.54 -4.65 -7.23
CA LYS A 64 9.97 -5.10 -8.50
C LYS A 64 8.56 -4.55 -8.62
N ASP A 65 8.38 -3.65 -9.56
CA ASP A 65 7.07 -3.10 -9.90
C ASP A 65 6.36 -4.01 -10.90
N MET A 66 5.08 -4.27 -10.63
CA MET A 66 4.23 -5.18 -11.38
C MET A 66 3.02 -4.41 -11.92
N GLU A 67 2.55 -4.79 -13.10
CA GLU A 67 1.27 -4.33 -13.67
C GLU A 67 0.11 -5.23 -13.23
N LYS A 68 0.35 -6.55 -13.21
CA LYS A 68 -0.66 -7.56 -12.85
C LYS A 68 -0.11 -8.58 -11.85
N PRO A 69 -0.70 -8.66 -10.64
CA PRO A 69 -1.50 -7.60 -10.01
C PRO A 69 -0.68 -6.29 -9.89
N CYS A 70 -1.34 -5.13 -9.86
CA CYS A 70 -0.67 -3.83 -9.77
C CYS A 70 -0.07 -3.65 -8.37
N GLU A 71 1.20 -4.03 -8.23
CA GLU A 71 1.88 -4.18 -6.95
C GLU A 71 3.37 -3.83 -7.04
N GLU A 72 3.97 -3.42 -5.93
CA GLU A 72 5.43 -3.34 -5.72
C GLU A 72 5.85 -4.46 -4.77
N TRP A 73 6.82 -5.27 -5.19
CA TRP A 73 7.35 -6.37 -4.39
C TRP A 73 8.77 -6.09 -3.96
N LYS A 74 9.08 -6.44 -2.70
CA LYS A 74 10.42 -6.31 -2.14
C LYS A 74 10.78 -7.54 -1.32
N CYS A 75 11.80 -8.28 -1.76
CA CYS A 75 12.35 -9.35 -0.94
C CYS A 75 13.46 -8.86 0.00
N TYR A 76 13.42 -9.34 1.24
CA TYR A 76 14.48 -9.16 2.22
C TYR A 76 14.62 -10.39 3.12
N LEU A 77 15.84 -10.62 3.61
CA LEU A 77 16.07 -11.58 4.69
C LEU A 77 15.74 -10.89 6.01
N HIS A 78 14.87 -11.52 6.81
CA HIS A 78 14.56 -11.05 8.14
C HIS A 78 15.64 -11.49 9.15
N SER A 79 15.60 -10.94 10.37
CA SER A 79 16.60 -11.21 11.42
C SER A 79 16.66 -12.66 11.87
N ASP A 80 15.59 -13.42 11.65
CA ASP A 80 15.48 -14.86 11.90
C ASP A 80 16.14 -15.72 10.78
N GLY A 81 16.69 -15.09 9.74
CA GLY A 81 17.32 -15.77 8.60
C GLY A 81 16.34 -16.24 7.53
N TYR A 82 15.03 -16.02 7.70
CA TYR A 82 14.03 -16.42 6.72
C TYR A 82 13.71 -15.26 5.76
N PRO A 83 13.51 -15.57 4.46
CA PRO A 83 13.11 -14.56 3.49
C PRO A 83 11.66 -14.12 3.74
N ARG A 84 11.41 -12.83 3.52
CA ARG A 84 10.09 -12.23 3.54
C ARG A 84 9.93 -11.36 2.30
N VAL A 85 8.71 -11.28 1.79
CA VAL A 85 8.35 -10.39 0.69
C VAL A 85 7.34 -9.39 1.20
N GLU A 86 7.69 -8.11 1.13
CA GLU A 86 6.74 -7.02 1.29
C GLU A 86 6.08 -6.80 -0.07
N VAL A 87 4.75 -6.79 -0.08
CA VAL A 87 3.91 -6.54 -1.26
C VAL A 87 3.08 -5.31 -0.95
N LYS A 88 3.27 -4.25 -1.72
CA LYS A 88 2.41 -3.07 -1.68
C LYS A 88 1.47 -3.11 -2.87
N GLY A 89 0.18 -2.96 -2.63
CA GLY A 89 -0.83 -2.87 -3.69
C GLY A 89 -1.54 -1.52 -3.66
N CYS A 90 -2.36 -1.28 -4.68
CA CYS A 90 -3.26 -0.13 -4.72
C CYS A 90 -4.37 -0.22 -3.65
N ASP A 91 -4.86 -1.44 -3.39
CA ASP A 91 -5.93 -1.73 -2.41
C ASP A 91 -5.51 -2.79 -1.38
N GLU A 92 -6.14 -2.75 -0.21
CA GLU A 92 -6.07 -3.82 0.80
C GLU A 92 -6.84 -5.06 0.33
N VAL A 93 -6.22 -5.91 -0.49
CA VAL A 93 -6.87 -7.15 -0.93
C VAL A 93 -6.52 -8.29 0.04
N PRO A 94 -7.49 -9.13 0.44
CA PRO A 94 -7.24 -10.25 1.33
C PRO A 94 -6.25 -11.27 0.74
N ILE A 95 -5.37 -11.79 1.60
CA ILE A 95 -4.25 -12.71 1.29
C ILE A 95 -4.71 -13.97 0.53
N SER A 96 -5.97 -14.39 0.69
CA SER A 96 -6.51 -15.66 0.17
C SER A 96 -6.71 -15.72 -1.35
N GLU A 97 -6.64 -14.59 -2.07
CA GLU A 97 -7.09 -14.52 -3.48
C GLU A 97 -5.98 -14.39 -4.52
N ARG A 98 -4.70 -14.49 -4.14
CA ARG A 98 -3.60 -14.03 -5.01
C ARG A 98 -2.58 -15.11 -5.41
N TYR A 99 -3.04 -16.28 -5.83
CA TYR A 99 -2.17 -17.21 -6.55
C TYR A 99 -2.22 -16.90 -8.05
N TYR A 100 -1.18 -16.25 -8.56
CA TYR A 100 -0.97 -16.08 -10.00
C TYR A 100 0.35 -16.76 -10.37
N LEU A 101 0.33 -17.55 -11.44
CA LEU A 101 1.55 -17.96 -12.13
C LEU A 101 2.21 -16.71 -12.75
N GLU A 102 3.49 -16.81 -13.10
CA GLU A 102 4.15 -15.76 -13.87
C GLU A 102 3.37 -15.46 -15.15
N ILE A 103 2.98 -14.20 -15.31
CA ILE A 103 2.27 -13.66 -16.47
C ILE A 103 3.04 -12.48 -17.06
N ASP A 104 2.88 -12.28 -18.36
CA ASP A 104 3.51 -11.18 -19.08
C ASP A 104 3.08 -9.83 -18.51
N GLN A 105 4.08 -8.97 -18.25
CA GLN A 105 3.89 -7.65 -17.66
C GLN A 105 3.99 -6.56 -18.73
N ASN A 106 3.08 -5.58 -18.67
CA ASN A 106 3.23 -4.36 -19.46
C ASN A 106 4.20 -3.38 -18.77
N ASN A 107 5.46 -3.36 -19.22
CA ASN A 107 6.50 -2.48 -18.69
C ASN A 107 6.22 -0.96 -18.80
N THR A 108 5.19 -0.56 -19.55
CA THR A 108 4.78 0.86 -19.66
C THR A 108 3.73 1.27 -18.61
N ASN A 109 3.19 0.30 -17.86
CA ASN A 109 2.12 0.48 -16.89
C ASN A 109 2.35 -0.31 -15.60
N LEU A 110 3.54 -0.21 -15.02
CA LEU A 110 3.87 -0.86 -13.75
C LEU A 110 3.38 -0.02 -12.56
N PHE A 111 3.34 -0.61 -11.38
CA PHE A 111 3.10 0.13 -10.12
C PHE A 111 4.07 1.33 -10.00
N PRO A 112 3.63 2.49 -9.46
CA PRO A 112 2.27 2.82 -9.01
C PRO A 112 1.36 3.32 -10.13
N LYS A 113 1.81 3.36 -11.39
CA LYS A 113 1.06 3.95 -12.50
C LYS A 113 -0.24 3.19 -12.80
N CYS A 114 -0.21 1.86 -12.73
CA CYS A 114 -1.42 1.04 -12.92
C CYS A 114 -2.47 1.24 -11.80
N CYS A 115 -2.15 1.91 -10.68
CA CYS A 115 -3.13 2.17 -9.62
C CYS A 115 -4.16 3.23 -10.00
N SER A 116 -3.86 4.12 -10.95
CA SER A 116 -4.84 5.13 -11.41
C SER A 116 -5.82 4.60 -12.45
N GLU A 117 -5.61 3.38 -12.96
CA GLU A 117 -6.45 2.76 -14.00
C GLU A 117 -7.46 1.75 -13.44
N ASN A 118 -7.46 1.53 -12.11
CA ASN A 118 -8.37 0.61 -11.41
C ASN A 118 -9.61 1.32 -10.85
#